data_AF-A0A257LGZ1-F1
#
_entry.id   AF-A0A257LGZ1-F1
#
_cell.length_a   1.000
_cell.length_b   1.000
_cell.length_c   1.000
_cell.angle_alpha   90.00
_cell.angle_beta   90.00
_cell.angle_gamma   90.00
#
_symmetry.space_group_name_H-M   'P 1'
#
loop_
_entity.id
_entity.type
_entity.pdbx_description
1 polymer ?
#
loop_
_entity_poly.entity_id
_entity_poly.type
_entity_poly.pdbx_seq_one_letter_code
_entity_poly.pdbx_strand_id
1 'polypeptide(L)'
;FVKRIPEMTGEMIQNSFARPDLYGKPEVILEFTPAGKTRFAEVTRAIAAGGQQAGRLGRLAIVLDGKLYSAPTVKEEINSNSAQISGNFSDREAINLANVLNNPLDLPLVIKEQHEVGPSLAQDAIDNGVKASVVGTALVAAFMITFYTTGGLVAVASLAVNILIILGVMASIGAT
;
A
#
# COMPACT_ATOMS: atom_id res chain seq x y z
N PHE A 1 -9.27 9.22 -28.27
CA PHE A 1 -7.98 8.53 -28.47
C PHE A 1 -6.95 9.14 -27.53
N VAL A 2 -6.16 8.33 -26.85
CA VAL A 2 -5.04 8.79 -26.01
C VAL A 2 -3.79 8.86 -26.88
N LYS A 3 -3.02 9.96 -26.81
CA LYS A 3 -1.75 10.07 -27.55
C LYS A 3 -0.77 9.01 -27.03
N ARG A 4 -0.01 8.39 -27.93
CA ARG A 4 0.96 7.32 -27.58
C ARG A 4 2.22 7.86 -26.90
N ILE A 5 2.60 9.10 -27.20
CA ILE A 5 3.76 9.76 -26.60
C ILE A 5 3.24 10.62 -25.44
N PRO A 6 3.73 10.41 -24.21
CA PRO A 6 3.35 11.25 -23.07
C PRO A 6 3.91 12.67 -23.25
N GLU A 7 3.06 13.68 -23.04
CA GLU A 7 3.49 15.08 -23.08
C GLU A 7 4.29 15.49 -21.83
N MET A 8 4.09 14.74 -20.74
CA MET A 8 4.70 14.89 -19.42
C MET A 8 4.77 13.52 -18.72
N THR A 9 5.85 13.26 -17.98
CA THR A 9 6.08 12.05 -17.18
C THR A 9 5.96 12.31 -15.68
N GLY A 10 5.93 11.24 -14.87
CA GLY A 10 5.86 11.33 -13.41
C GLY A 10 7.07 12.01 -12.75
N GLU A 11 8.25 11.97 -13.37
CA GLU A 11 9.47 12.66 -12.89
C GLU A 11 9.30 14.18 -12.71
N MET A 12 8.33 14.77 -13.40
CA MET A 12 8.02 16.19 -13.34
C MET A 12 7.10 16.56 -12.15
N ILE A 13 6.65 15.56 -11.39
CA ILE A 13 5.87 15.71 -10.16
C ILE A 13 6.84 15.63 -8.98
N GLN A 14 6.86 16.68 -8.15
CA GLN A 14 7.68 16.74 -6.94
C GLN A 14 7.02 15.99 -5.78
N ASN A 15 5.69 16.07 -5.67
CA ASN A 15 4.93 15.46 -4.59
C ASN A 15 3.47 15.28 -5.02
N SER A 16 2.80 14.26 -4.46
CA SER A 16 1.36 14.06 -4.64
C SER A 16 0.72 13.51 -3.38
N PHE A 17 -0.43 14.08 -3.01
CA PHE A 17 -1.21 13.66 -1.84
C PHE A 17 -2.71 13.84 -2.06
N ALA A 18 -3.50 13.00 -1.40
CA ALA A 18 -4.95 13.10 -1.39
C ALA A 18 -5.42 14.07 -0.30
N ARG A 19 -6.42 14.90 -0.62
CA ARG A 19 -7.05 15.84 0.31
C ARG A 19 -8.56 15.86 0.06
N PRO A 20 -9.41 16.05 1.08
CA PRO A 20 -10.82 16.38 0.86
C PRO A 20 -10.98 17.83 0.36
N ASP A 21 -11.84 18.02 -0.63
CA ASP A 21 -12.27 19.32 -1.12
C ASP A 21 -13.22 20.03 -0.12
N LEU A 22 -13.69 21.23 -0.47
CA LEU A 22 -14.60 22.01 0.38
C LEU A 22 -15.95 21.32 0.66
N TYR A 23 -16.33 20.34 -0.16
CA TYR A 23 -17.56 19.54 -0.05
C TYR A 23 -17.30 18.14 0.53
N GLY A 24 -16.08 17.87 1.00
CA GLY A 24 -15.68 16.58 1.56
C GLY A 24 -15.43 15.47 0.52
N LYS A 25 -15.35 15.80 -0.77
CA LYS A 25 -15.01 14.83 -1.82
C LYS A 25 -13.49 14.70 -1.94
N PRO A 26 -12.96 13.49 -2.14
CA PRO A 26 -11.53 13.31 -2.28
C PRO A 26 -11.02 13.90 -3.62
N GLU A 27 -9.96 14.69 -3.53
CA GLU A 27 -9.18 15.21 -4.65
C GLU A 27 -7.70 14.85 -4.47
N VAL A 28 -6.96 14.79 -5.59
CA VAL A 28 -5.52 14.55 -5.58
C VAL A 28 -4.80 15.85 -5.93
N ILE A 29 -3.92 16.29 -5.05
CA ILE A 29 -3.04 17.43 -5.27
C ILE A 29 -1.74 16.94 -5.89
N LEU A 30 -1.29 17.67 -6.91
CA LEU A 30 0.00 17.51 -7.56
C LEU A 30 0.82 18.75 -7.29
N GLU A 31 2.05 18.58 -6.83
CA GLU A 31 3.05 19.63 -6.75
C GLU A 31 4.11 19.36 -7.81
N PHE A 32 4.47 20.37 -8.58
CA PHE A 32 5.37 20.22 -9.72
C PHE A 32 6.78 20.69 -9.39
N THR A 33 7.76 20.08 -10.04
CA THR A 33 9.11 20.65 -10.12
C THR A 33 9.09 21.93 -10.97
N PRO A 34 10.12 22.81 -10.89
CA PRO A 34 10.17 24.02 -11.71
C PRO A 34 10.08 23.75 -13.23
N ALA A 35 10.71 22.67 -13.69
CA ALA A 35 10.61 22.21 -15.08
C ALA A 35 9.20 21.67 -15.38
N GLY A 36 8.63 20.87 -14.47
CA GLY A 36 7.29 20.30 -14.58
C GLY A 36 6.19 21.35 -14.68
N LYS A 37 6.27 22.42 -13.88
CA LYS A 37 5.34 23.55 -13.94
C LYS A 37 5.26 24.15 -15.35
N THR A 38 6.42 24.45 -15.94
CA THR A 38 6.50 25.11 -17.24
C THR A 38 5.95 24.20 -18.33
N ARG A 39 6.31 22.91 -18.28
CA ARG A 39 5.80 21.91 -19.22
C ARG A 39 4.29 21.69 -19.06
N PHE A 40 3.79 21.61 -17.83
CA PHE A 40 2.37 21.41 -17.55
C PHE A 40 1.53 22.60 -18.01
N ALA A 41 2.01 23.83 -17.83
CA ALA A 41 1.37 25.03 -18.35
C ALA A 41 1.25 24.99 -19.88
N GLU A 42 2.33 24.62 -20.59
CA GLU A 42 2.31 24.48 -22.05
C GLU A 42 1.32 23.42 -22.53
N VAL A 43 1.31 22.25 -21.88
CA VAL A 43 0.42 21.13 -22.22
C VAL A 43 -1.05 21.48 -21.96
N THR A 44 -1.35 22.07 -20.81
CA THR A 44 -2.72 22.49 -20.47
C THR A 44 -3.21 23.61 -21.38
N ARG A 45 -2.36 24.57 -21.75
CA ARG A 45 -2.66 25.60 -22.75
C ARG A 45 -3.02 24.98 -24.10
N ALA A 46 -2.21 24.04 -24.59
CA ALA A 46 -2.46 23.36 -25.86
C ALA A 46 -3.77 22.55 -25.84
N ILE A 47 -4.06 21.85 -24.74
CA ILE A 47 -5.28 21.07 -24.56
C ILE A 47 -6.51 21.98 -24.49
N ALA A 48 -6.44 23.08 -23.74
CA ALA A 48 -7.54 24.04 -23.60
C ALA A 48 -7.84 24.72 -24.94
N ALA A 49 -6.82 25.22 -25.65
CA ALA A 49 -6.96 25.86 -26.95
C ALA A 49 -7.53 24.90 -28.01
N GLY A 50 -7.01 23.68 -28.09
CA GLY A 50 -7.51 22.66 -29.02
C GLY A 50 -8.95 22.23 -28.72
N GLY A 51 -9.32 22.19 -27.43
CA GLY A 51 -10.71 21.95 -27.02
C GLY A 51 -11.66 23.05 -27.47
N GLN A 52 -11.28 24.31 -27.27
CA GLN A 52 -12.06 25.47 -27.72
C GLN A 52 -12.25 25.48 -29.24
N GLN A 53 -11.22 25.14 -30.01
CA GLN A 53 -11.28 25.04 -31.47
C GLN A 53 -12.18 23.90 -31.96
N ALA A 54 -12.25 22.78 -31.23
CA ALA A 54 -13.04 21.61 -31.58
C ALA A 54 -14.47 21.63 -31.01
N GLY A 55 -14.87 22.69 -30.29
CA GLY A 55 -16.17 22.77 -29.61
C GLY A 55 -16.37 21.74 -28.49
N ARG A 56 -15.28 21.21 -27.90
CA ARG A 56 -15.31 20.17 -26.86
C ARG A 56 -14.32 20.51 -25.76
N LEU A 57 -14.64 20.17 -24.50
CA LEU A 57 -13.68 20.36 -23.42
C LEU A 57 -12.49 19.39 -23.57
N GLY A 58 -11.27 19.92 -23.55
CA GLY A 58 -10.04 19.14 -23.67
C GLY A 58 -9.84 18.23 -22.45
N ARG A 59 -9.33 17.02 -22.64
CA ARG A 59 -9.09 16.05 -21.57
C ARG A 59 -7.61 15.71 -21.48
N LEU A 60 -7.09 15.71 -20.26
CA LEU A 60 -5.75 15.22 -19.95
C LEU A 60 -5.89 13.77 -19.48
N ALA A 61 -5.35 12.83 -20.25
CA ALA A 61 -5.35 11.43 -19.85
C ALA A 61 -4.16 11.13 -18.92
N ILE A 62 -4.45 10.58 -17.75
CA ILE A 62 -3.45 10.11 -16.79
C ILE A 62 -3.39 8.58 -16.93
N VAL A 63 -2.26 8.10 -17.43
CA VAL A 63 -2.02 6.68 -17.72
C VAL A 63 -0.92 6.18 -16.81
N LEU A 64 -1.18 5.08 -16.12
CA LEU A 64 -0.20 4.37 -15.29
C LEU A 64 -0.16 2.90 -15.74
N ASP A 65 1.05 2.38 -15.98
CA ASP A 65 1.28 1.02 -16.47
C ASP A 65 0.43 0.62 -17.69
N GLY A 66 0.23 1.57 -18.62
CA GLY A 66 -0.58 1.36 -19.82
C GLY A 66 -2.10 1.35 -19.59
N LYS A 67 -2.57 1.55 -18.36
CA LYS A 67 -4.00 1.66 -18.01
C LYS A 67 -4.39 3.13 -17.81
N LEU A 68 -5.53 3.53 -18.37
CA LEU A 68 -6.10 4.85 -18.14
C LEU A 68 -6.73 4.89 -16.74
N TYR A 69 -6.15 5.69 -15.84
CA TYR A 69 -6.68 5.85 -14.48
C TYR A 69 -7.68 7.00 -14.38
N SER A 70 -7.35 8.15 -14.97
CA SER A 70 -8.23 9.32 -14.93
C SER A 70 -8.10 10.14 -16.20
N ALA A 71 -9.17 10.85 -16.57
CA ALA A 71 -9.22 11.73 -17.72
C ALA A 71 -9.87 13.07 -17.34
N PRO A 72 -9.29 13.84 -16.41
CA PRO A 72 -9.84 15.13 -16.01
C PRO A 72 -9.93 16.09 -17.19
N THR A 73 -10.90 16.98 -17.09
CA THR A 73 -11.14 18.00 -18.10
C THR A 73 -10.31 19.24 -17.79
N VAL A 74 -9.54 19.71 -18.76
CA VAL A 74 -8.73 20.93 -18.66
C VAL A 74 -9.51 22.09 -19.27
N LYS A 75 -9.81 23.10 -18.46
CA LYS A 75 -10.61 24.28 -18.88
C LYS A 75 -9.75 25.45 -19.32
N GLU A 76 -8.61 25.64 -18.66
CA GLU A 76 -7.70 26.75 -18.85
C GLU A 76 -6.25 26.31 -18.63
N GLU A 77 -5.32 27.19 -18.98
CA GLU A 77 -3.90 27.00 -18.69
C GLU A 77 -3.65 27.01 -17.18
N ILE A 78 -2.94 25.99 -16.69
CA ILE A 78 -2.54 25.89 -15.28
C ILE A 78 -1.07 26.27 -15.16
N ASN A 79 -0.80 27.56 -14.92
CA ASN A 79 0.54 28.08 -14.64
C ASN A 79 0.77 28.26 -13.13
N SER A 80 0.51 27.21 -12.37
CA SER A 80 0.68 27.16 -10.92
C SER A 80 1.75 26.13 -10.53
N ASN A 81 2.31 26.27 -9.33
CA ASN A 81 3.23 25.27 -8.78
C ASN A 81 2.49 23.96 -8.40
N SER A 82 1.16 24.01 -8.32
CA SER A 82 0.33 22.86 -8.02
C SER A 82 -0.89 22.77 -8.93
N ALA A 83 -1.41 21.56 -9.08
CA ALA A 83 -2.70 21.30 -9.73
C ALA A 83 -3.54 20.34 -8.89
N GLN A 84 -4.85 20.44 -9.02
CA GLN A 84 -5.79 19.52 -8.40
C GLN A 84 -6.46 18.64 -9.46
N ILE A 85 -6.51 17.34 -9.18
CA ILE A 85 -7.28 16.37 -9.95
C ILE A 85 -8.55 16.10 -9.16
N SER A 86 -9.65 16.68 -9.64
CA SER A 86 -10.99 16.41 -9.11
C SER A 86 -11.66 15.31 -9.93
N GLY A 87 -12.47 14.49 -9.26
CA GLY A 87 -13.14 13.35 -9.89
C GLY A 87 -14.12 12.67 -8.94
N ASN A 88 -14.68 11.56 -9.38
CA ASN A 88 -15.55 10.73 -8.56
C ASN A 88 -14.74 9.59 -7.94
N PHE A 89 -13.72 9.95 -7.16
CA PHE A 89 -12.87 8.99 -6.45
C PHE A 89 -13.50 8.57 -5.11
N SER A 90 -13.23 7.36 -4.67
CA SER A 90 -13.28 7.01 -3.25
C SER A 90 -11.99 7.46 -2.54
N ASP A 91 -12.02 7.57 -1.21
CA ASP A 91 -10.84 7.95 -0.42
C ASP A 91 -9.64 7.04 -0.69
N ARG A 92 -9.90 5.73 -0.80
CA ARG A 92 -8.87 4.73 -1.12
C ARG A 92 -8.30 4.92 -2.53
N GLU A 93 -9.13 5.22 -3.51
CA GLU A 93 -8.67 5.46 -4.89
C GLU A 93 -7.83 6.73 -5.00
N ALA A 94 -8.21 7.80 -4.31
CA ALA A 94 -7.44 9.03 -4.30
C ALA A 94 -6.07 8.84 -3.64
N ILE A 95 -6.00 8.13 -2.50
CA ILE A 95 -4.75 7.79 -1.83
C ILE A 95 -3.87 6.92 -2.75
N ASN A 96 -4.44 5.89 -3.37
CA ASN A 96 -3.71 5.02 -4.28
C ASN A 96 -3.18 5.80 -5.49
N LEU A 97 -3.99 6.66 -6.10
CA LEU A 97 -3.55 7.48 -7.23
C LEU A 97 -2.41 8.43 -6.82
N ALA A 98 -2.52 9.08 -5.66
CA ALA A 98 -1.47 9.95 -5.14
C ALA A 98 -0.16 9.18 -4.92
N ASN A 99 -0.23 7.99 -4.31
CA ASN A 99 0.96 7.16 -4.05
C ASN A 99 1.67 6.72 -5.32
N VAL A 100 0.94 6.29 -6.35
CA VAL A 100 1.57 5.87 -7.61
C VAL A 100 2.16 7.07 -8.37
N LEU A 101 1.54 8.25 -8.29
CA LEU A 101 2.09 9.48 -8.90
C LEU A 101 3.31 10.02 -8.15
N ASN A 102 3.44 9.76 -6.85
CA ASN A 102 4.57 10.18 -6.03
C ASN A 102 5.80 9.25 -6.21
N ASN A 103 5.59 8.02 -6.66
CA ASN A 103 6.67 7.04 -6.83
C ASN A 103 6.57 6.34 -8.20
N PRO A 104 6.80 7.05 -9.31
CA PRO A 104 6.98 6.39 -10.59
C PRO A 104 8.22 5.49 -10.48
N LEU A 105 8.01 4.18 -10.51
CA LEU A 105 9.12 3.23 -10.54
C LEU A 105 9.82 3.36 -11.90
N ASP A 106 11.05 3.87 -11.90
CA ASP A 106 11.86 4.06 -13.12
C ASP A 106 12.24 2.74 -13.82
N LEU A 107 12.14 1.61 -13.10
CA LEU A 107 12.57 0.30 -13.56
C LEU A 107 11.45 -0.74 -13.40
N PRO A 108 11.22 -1.61 -14.41
CA PRO A 108 10.24 -2.67 -14.30
C PRO A 108 10.69 -3.67 -13.23
N LEU A 109 9.94 -3.74 -12.13
CA LEU A 109 10.14 -4.76 -11.12
C LEU A 109 9.59 -6.10 -11.65
N VAL A 110 10.45 -7.10 -11.72
CA VAL A 110 10.05 -8.48 -11.99
C VAL A 110 9.96 -9.20 -10.65
N ILE A 111 8.77 -9.67 -10.29
CA ILE A 111 8.57 -10.50 -9.11
C ILE A 111 9.30 -11.84 -9.37
N LYS A 112 10.45 -12.02 -8.70
CA LYS A 112 11.25 -13.25 -8.82
C LYS A 112 10.64 -14.42 -8.04
N GLU A 113 10.03 -14.13 -6.90
CA GLU A 113 9.46 -15.14 -6.01
C GLU A 113 8.44 -14.46 -5.10
N GLN A 114 7.22 -15.00 -5.04
CA GLN A 114 6.15 -14.52 -4.17
C GLN A 114 5.67 -15.71 -3.35
N HIS A 115 5.99 -15.71 -2.05
CA HIS A 115 5.41 -16.67 -1.11
C HIS A 115 4.19 -16.03 -0.48
N GLU A 116 3.03 -16.20 -1.12
CA GLU A 116 1.75 -15.84 -0.53
C GLU A 116 1.15 -17.09 0.09
N VAL A 117 1.25 -17.19 1.42
CA VAL A 117 0.57 -18.24 2.17
C VAL A 117 -0.86 -17.77 2.46
N GLY A 118 -1.83 -18.57 2.03
CA GLY A 118 -3.24 -18.29 2.29
C GLY A 118 -3.55 -18.33 3.80
N PRO A 119 -4.44 -17.46 4.30
CA PRO A 119 -4.81 -17.42 5.72
C PRO A 119 -5.25 -18.77 6.30
N SER A 120 -5.85 -19.65 5.47
CA SER A 120 -6.27 -20.99 5.88
C SER A 120 -5.10 -21.93 6.19
N LEU A 121 -4.04 -21.92 5.37
CA LEU A 121 -2.85 -22.74 5.62
C LEU A 121 -2.14 -22.29 6.91
N ALA A 122 -2.15 -20.98 7.19
CA ALA A 122 -1.61 -20.45 8.44
C ALA A 122 -2.43 -20.88 9.65
N GLN A 123 -3.77 -20.80 9.57
CA GLN A 123 -4.65 -21.24 10.65
C GLN A 123 -4.51 -22.74 10.93
N ASP A 124 -4.52 -23.57 9.88
CA ASP A 124 -4.35 -25.02 10.02
C ASP A 124 -2.99 -25.38 10.63
N ALA A 125 -1.93 -24.64 10.29
CA ALA A 125 -0.60 -24.84 10.89
C ALA A 125 -0.58 -24.48 12.38
N ILE A 126 -1.25 -23.39 12.78
CA ILE A 126 -1.39 -22.98 14.19
C ILE A 126 -2.13 -24.05 14.98
N ASP A 127 -3.30 -24.49 14.50
CA ASP A 127 -4.15 -25.44 15.22
C ASP A 127 -3.44 -26.79 15.42
N ASN A 128 -2.79 -27.28 14.35
CA ASN A 128 -2.00 -28.51 14.43
C ASN A 128 -0.76 -28.36 15.34
N GLY A 129 -0.10 -27.19 15.32
CA GLY A 129 1.04 -26.89 16.19
C GLY A 129 0.65 -26.83 17.67
N VAL A 130 -0.48 -26.21 17.99
CA VAL A 130 -1.02 -26.16 19.36
C VAL A 130 -1.37 -27.57 19.83
N LYS A 131 -2.06 -28.37 19.01
CA LYS A 131 -2.42 -29.73 19.39
C LYS A 131 -1.19 -30.62 19.60
N ALA A 132 -0.20 -30.54 18.71
CA ALA A 132 1.05 -31.30 18.84
C ALA A 132 1.84 -30.90 20.09
N SER A 133 1.93 -29.60 20.39
CA SER A 133 2.66 -29.11 21.58
C SER A 133 1.99 -29.53 22.88
N VAL A 134 0.65 -29.50 22.96
CA VAL A 134 -0.09 -29.96 24.15
C VAL A 134 0.11 -31.44 24.39
N VAL A 135 -0.02 -32.27 23.36
CA VAL A 135 0.16 -33.73 23.48
C VAL A 135 1.60 -34.08 23.84
N GLY A 136 2.59 -33.46 23.17
CA GLY A 136 4.01 -33.68 23.47
C GLY A 136 4.38 -33.28 24.89
N THR A 137 3.93 -32.11 25.35
CA THR A 137 4.18 -31.63 26.71
C THR A 137 3.56 -32.56 27.75
N ALA A 138 2.32 -33.03 27.53
CA ALA A 138 1.65 -33.95 28.44
C ALA A 138 2.39 -35.29 28.56
N LEU A 139 2.88 -35.84 27.44
CA LEU A 139 3.66 -37.09 27.44
C LEU A 139 5.00 -36.94 28.17
N VAL A 140 5.71 -35.83 27.95
CA VAL A 140 6.98 -35.55 28.64
C VAL A 140 6.74 -35.35 30.14
N ALA A 141 5.69 -34.62 30.52
CA ALA A 141 5.34 -34.42 31.92
C ALA A 141 4.99 -35.75 32.61
N ALA A 142 4.19 -36.61 31.96
CA ALA A 142 3.87 -37.94 32.47
C ALA A 142 5.13 -38.79 32.66
N PHE A 143 6.02 -38.81 31.67
CA PHE A 143 7.30 -39.52 31.76
C PHE A 143 8.16 -39.04 32.93
N MET A 144 8.30 -37.71 33.11
CA MET A 144 9.08 -37.12 34.20
C MET A 144 8.51 -37.50 35.58
N ILE A 145 7.19 -37.47 35.75
CA ILE A 145 6.55 -37.83 37.01
C ILE A 145 6.74 -39.33 37.30
N THR A 146 6.60 -40.20 36.31
CA THR A 146 6.75 -41.65 36.51
C THR A 146 8.19 -42.07 36.82
N PHE A 147 9.19 -41.54 36.10
CA PHE A 147 10.59 -41.96 36.27
C PHE A 147 11.32 -41.22 37.40
N TYR A 148 11.01 -39.94 37.63
CA TYR A 148 11.72 -39.09 38.61
C TYR A 148 10.90 -38.80 39.88
N THR A 149 9.66 -39.29 39.97
CA THR A 149 8.79 -39.17 41.16
C THR A 149 8.65 -37.73 41.67
N THR A 150 9.11 -37.42 42.88
CA THR A 150 9.06 -36.08 43.49
C THR A 150 9.92 -35.06 42.75
N GLY A 151 11.08 -35.47 42.22
CA GLY A 151 11.92 -34.61 41.38
C GLY A 151 11.25 -34.27 40.03
N GLY A 152 10.42 -35.19 39.53
CA GLY A 152 9.59 -34.98 38.33
C GLY A 152 8.55 -33.88 38.52
N LEU A 153 7.89 -33.82 39.69
CA LEU A 153 6.94 -32.74 39.99
C LEU A 153 7.61 -31.36 39.99
N VAL A 154 8.81 -31.27 40.58
CA VAL A 154 9.58 -30.01 40.61
C VAL A 154 9.97 -29.59 39.19
N ALA A 155 10.42 -30.53 38.36
CA ALA A 155 10.77 -30.26 36.97
C ALA A 155 9.58 -29.76 36.13
N VAL A 156 8.40 -30.37 36.28
CA VAL A 156 7.17 -29.92 35.59
C VAL A 156 6.76 -28.52 36.05
N ALA A 157 6.86 -28.21 37.35
CA ALA A 157 6.60 -26.87 37.86
C ALA A 157 7.59 -25.84 37.29
N SER A 158 8.88 -26.17 37.22
CA SER A 158 9.90 -25.31 36.61
C SER A 158 9.64 -25.07 35.12
N LEU A 159 9.20 -26.10 34.39
CA LEU A 159 8.85 -25.99 32.97
C LEU A 159 7.65 -25.03 32.77
N ALA A 160 6.62 -25.14 33.59
CA ALA A 160 5.45 -24.26 33.51
C ALA A 160 5.83 -22.78 33.75
N VAL A 161 6.66 -22.52 34.76
CA VAL A 161 7.18 -21.18 35.04
C VAL A 161 8.03 -20.67 33.87
N ASN A 162 8.87 -21.52 33.28
CA ASN A 162 9.69 -21.14 32.14
C ASN A 162 8.85 -20.72 30.92
N ILE A 163 7.81 -21.50 30.57
CA ILE A 163 6.89 -21.18 29.47
C ILE A 163 6.19 -19.84 29.74
N LEU A 164 5.72 -19.61 30.96
CA LEU A 164 5.11 -18.34 31.36
C LEU A 164 6.05 -17.14 31.17
N ILE A 165 7.32 -17.30 31.55
CA ILE A 165 8.33 -16.24 31.37
C ILE A 165 8.57 -15.96 29.89
N ILE A 166 8.75 -17.00 29.06
CA ILE A 166 9.00 -16.83 27.62
C ILE A 166 7.82 -16.11 26.96
N LEU A 167 6.59 -16.57 27.21
CA LEU A 167 5.38 -15.95 26.66
C LEU A 167 5.18 -14.51 27.17
N GLY A 168 5.46 -14.26 28.45
CA GLY A 168 5.39 -12.92 29.03
C GLY A 168 6.39 -11.95 28.41
N VAL A 169 7.62 -12.41 28.12
CA VAL A 169 8.64 -11.60 27.42
C VAL A 169 8.25 -11.37 25.96
N MET A 170 7.73 -12.38 25.25
CA MET A 170 7.25 -12.18 23.87
C MET A 170 6.08 -11.18 23.80
N ALA A 171 5.15 -11.25 24.75
CA ALA A 171 4.05 -10.30 24.84
C ALA A 171 4.51 -8.88 25.15
N SER A 172 5.54 -8.70 26.00
CA SER A 172 6.02 -7.36 26.38
C SER A 172 6.77 -6.64 25.25
N ILE A 173 7.40 -7.38 24.34
CA ILE A 173 8.08 -6.82 23.16
C ILE A 173 7.15 -6.61 21.96
N GLY A 174 5.86 -6.96 22.08
CA GLY A 174 4.88 -6.78 21.00
C GLY A 174 5.06 -7.77 19.83
N ALA A 175 5.64 -8.95 20.07
CA ALA A 175 5.70 -10.02 19.09
C ALA A 175 4.36 -10.79 19.08
N THR A 176 3.34 -10.20 18.46
CA THR A 176 2.05 -10.86 18.16
C THR A 176 1.86 -11.00 16.66
#